data_AF-A0A6M0RBC9-F1
#
_entry.id   AF-A0A6M0RBC9-F1
#
_cell.length_a   1.000
_cell.length_b   1.000
_cell.length_c   1.000
_cell.angle_alpha   90.00
_cell.angle_beta   90.00
_cell.angle_gamma   90.00
#
_symmetry.space_group_name_H-M   'P 1'
#
loop_
_entity.id
_entity.type
_entity.pdbx_description
1 polymer ?
#
loop_
_entity_poly.entity_id
_entity_poly.type
_entity_poly.pdbx_seq_one_letter_code
_entity_poly.pdbx_strand_id
1 'polypeptide(L)' 'MTFRQLRERAGLTVKESAKRLGIKPGTLNKYEISIRHPSQLVMMKMVQAYKCTHEDVMIAYKENLERAVQKFGKANP' A
#
# COMPACT_ATOMS: atom_id res chain seq x y z
N MET A 1 -5.69 -9.64 -0.65
CA MET A 1 -6.11 -8.27 -1.06
C MET A 1 -4.85 -7.42 -1.16
N THR A 2 -4.68 -6.50 -2.11
CA THR A 2 -3.43 -5.71 -2.28
C THR A 2 -3.65 -4.20 -2.17
N PHE A 3 -2.56 -3.44 -1.98
CA PHE A 3 -2.60 -1.96 -2.01
C PHE A 3 -3.17 -1.41 -3.33
N ARG A 4 -2.88 -2.08 -4.44
CA ARG A 4 -3.44 -1.75 -5.75
C ARG A 4 -4.95 -1.94 -5.76
N GLN A 5 -5.46 -3.05 -5.22
CA GLN A 5 -6.90 -3.31 -5.15
C GLN A 5 -7.62 -2.31 -4.25
N LEU A 6 -7.01 -1.87 -3.14
CA LEU A 6 -7.56 -0.81 -2.28
C LEU A 6 -7.71 0.50 -3.07
N ARG A 7 -6.68 0.86 -3.83
CA ARG A 7 -6.69 2.05 -4.67
C ARG A 7 -7.74 1.96 -5.77
N GLU A 8 -7.83 0.81 -6.45
CA GLU A 8 -8.80 0.57 -7.52
C GLU A 8 -10.24 0.60 -7.00
N ARG A 9 -10.51 0.02 -5.82
CA ARG A 9 -11.80 0.15 -5.12
C ARG A 9 -12.16 1.60 -4.78
N ALA A 10 -11.16 2.41 -4.42
CA ALA A 10 -11.36 3.84 -4.17
C ALA A 10 -11.53 4.66 -5.46
N GLY A 11 -11.37 4.07 -6.64
CA GLY A 11 -11.46 4.76 -7.94
C GLY A 11 -10.32 5.77 -8.16
N LEU A 12 -9.20 5.63 -7.46
CA LEU A 12 -8.11 6.61 -7.50
C LEU A 12 -6.97 6.16 -8.42
N THR A 13 -6.38 7.13 -9.12
CA THR A 13 -5.14 6.90 -9.86
C THR A 13 -3.93 6.86 -8.91
N VAL A 14 -2.82 6.24 -9.34
CA VAL A 14 -1.56 6.22 -8.55
C VAL A 14 -1.11 7.64 -8.19
N LYS A 15 -1.27 8.60 -9.12
CA LYS A 15 -0.91 10.01 -8.89
C LYS A 15 -1.78 10.66 -7.81
N GLU A 16 -3.08 10.46 -7.87
CA GLU A 16 -4.01 11.02 -6.87
C GLU A 16 -3.83 10.39 -5.51
N SER A 17 -3.70 9.06 -5.45
CA SER A 17 -3.40 8.34 -4.22
C SER A 17 -2.10 8.84 -3.60
N ALA A 18 -1.04 8.97 -4.39
CA ALA A 18 0.24 9.49 -3.91
C ALA A 18 0.11 10.93 -3.37
N LYS A 19 -0.66 11.79 -4.04
CA LYS A 19 -0.95 13.16 -3.58
C LYS A 19 -1.71 13.16 -2.25
N ARG A 20 -2.76 12.33 -2.10
CA ARG A 20 -3.53 12.21 -0.85
C ARG A 20 -2.71 11.65 0.31
N LEU A 21 -1.84 10.69 0.01
CA LEU A 21 -0.93 10.09 0.99
C LEU A 21 0.25 11.03 1.35
N GLY A 22 0.50 12.07 0.55
CA GLY A 22 1.64 12.96 0.70
C GLY A 22 2.98 12.26 0.42
N ILE A 23 2.99 11.30 -0.52
CA ILE A 23 4.17 10.55 -0.94
C ILE A 23 4.43 10.72 -2.43
N LYS A 24 5.61 10.34 -2.90
CA LYS A 24 5.92 10.33 -4.34
C LYS A 24 5.17 9.18 -5.02
N PRO A 25 4.66 9.34 -6.26
CA PRO A 25 4.02 8.27 -7.02
C PRO A 25 4.90 7.03 -7.19
N GLY A 26 6.21 7.23 -7.37
CA GLY A 26 7.18 6.14 -7.40
C GLY A 26 7.29 5.37 -6.08
N THR A 27 7.07 6.04 -4.94
CA THR A 27 7.01 5.37 -3.63
C THR A 27 5.76 4.50 -3.52
N LEU A 28 4.61 5.00 -3.95
CA LEU A 28 3.37 4.22 -3.98
C LEU A 28 3.52 2.99 -4.89
N ASN A 29 4.13 3.16 -6.07
CA ASN A 29 4.39 2.03 -6.97
C ASN A 29 5.27 0.97 -6.30
N LYS A 30 6.32 1.38 -5.57
CA LYS A 30 7.17 0.46 -4.78
C LYS A 30 6.40 -0.30 -3.71
N TYR A 31 5.37 0.31 -3.12
CA TYR A 31 4.46 -0.36 -2.20
C TYR A 31 3.58 -1.39 -2.92
N GLU A 32 3.03 -1.04 -4.10
CA GLU A 32 2.17 -1.93 -4.88
C GLU A 32 2.91 -3.17 -5.41
N ILE A 33 4.22 -3.07 -5.67
CA ILE A 33 5.06 -4.18 -6.18
C ILE A 33 5.86 -4.92 -5.10
N SER A 34 5.53 -4.70 -3.82
CA SER A 34 6.16 -5.39 -2.67
C SER A 34 7.67 -5.17 -2.53
N ILE A 35 8.20 -4.07 -3.08
CA ILE A 35 9.62 -3.69 -2.93
C ILE A 35 9.84 -2.92 -1.62
N ARG A 36 8.85 -2.16 -1.18
CA ARG A 36 8.92 -1.37 0.05
C ARG A 36 7.65 -1.54 0.85
N HIS A 37 7.77 -1.42 2.17
CA HIS A 37 6.62 -1.44 3.07
C HIS A 37 6.23 -0.01 3.48
N PRO A 38 4.92 0.32 3.46
CA PRO A 38 4.45 1.59 4.00
C PRO A 38 4.60 1.60 5.52
N SER A 39 4.98 2.75 6.09
CA SER A 39 5.00 2.93 7.53
C SER A 39 3.57 3.04 8.10
N GLN A 40 3.41 2.90 9.42
CA GLN A 40 2.11 3.06 10.08
C GLN A 40 1.41 4.38 9.71
N LEU A 41 2.18 5.47 9.60
CA LEU A 41 1.64 6.78 9.22
C LEU A 41 1.08 6.77 7.79
N VAL A 42 1.72 6.08 6.86
CA VAL A 42 1.20 5.92 5.49
C VAL A 42 -0.05 5.03 5.49
N MET A 43 -0.05 3.95 6.28
CA MET A 43 -1.21 3.07 6.40
C MET A 43 -2.43 3.81 6.95
N MET A 44 -2.27 4.66 7.98
CA MET A 44 -3.36 5.51 8.49
C MET A 44 -3.87 6.48 7.42
N LYS A 45 -2.97 7.07 6.63
CA LYS A 45 -3.39 7.92 5.50
C LYS A 45 -4.12 7.13 4.41
N MET A 46 -3.78 5.86 4.19
CA MET A 46 -4.49 4.99 3.24
C MET A 46 -5.94 4.75 3.66
N VAL A 47 -6.18 4.48 4.96
CA VAL A 47 -7.53 4.35 5.52
C VAL A 47 -8.38 5.58 5.16
N GLN A 48 -7.85 6.78 5.40
CA GLN A 48 -8.55 8.04 5.11
C GLN A 48 -8.69 8.30 3.61
N ALA A 49 -7.63 8.08 2.82
CA ALA A 49 -7.60 8.40 1.39
C ALA A 49 -8.50 7.47 0.58
N TYR A 50 -8.56 6.19 0.95
CA TYR A 50 -9.26 5.12 0.23
C TYR A 50 -10.64 4.82 0.81
N LYS A 51 -11.04 5.50 1.91
CA LYS A 51 -12.31 5.28 2.61
C LYS A 51 -12.54 3.80 2.93
N CYS A 52 -11.47 3.10 3.29
CA CYS A 52 -11.49 1.69 3.67
C CYS A 52 -11.29 1.53 5.18
N THR A 53 -11.44 0.32 5.70
CA THR A 53 -11.20 0.06 7.12
C THR A 53 -9.71 -0.15 7.40
N HIS A 54 -9.33 -0.10 8.68
CA HIS A 54 -7.97 -0.47 9.09
C HIS A 54 -7.66 -1.94 8.77
N GLU A 55 -8.66 -2.83 8.89
CA GLU A 55 -8.53 -4.25 8.56
C GLU A 55 -8.20 -4.45 7.09
N ASP A 56 -8.87 -3.76 6.18
CA ASP A 56 -8.59 -3.79 4.74
C ASP A 56 -7.10 -3.44 4.44
N VAL A 57 -6.57 -2.41 5.09
CA VAL A 57 -5.16 -2.00 4.94
C VAL A 57 -4.22 -3.05 5.53
N MET A 58 -4.57 -3.65 6.66
CA MET A 58 -3.76 -4.69 7.30
C MET A 58 -3.72 -6.00 6.49
N ILE A 59 -4.83 -6.38 5.86
CA ILE A 59 -4.87 -7.52 4.92
C ILE A 59 -3.95 -7.22 3.73
N ALA A 60 -4.04 -6.01 3.17
CA ALA A 60 -3.15 -5.60 2.08
C ALA A 60 -1.67 -5.57 2.48
N TYR A 61 -1.38 -5.17 3.72
CA TYR A 61 -0.03 -5.16 4.26
C TYR A 61 0.55 -6.57 4.43
N LYS A 62 -0.22 -7.50 5.01
CA LYS A 62 0.17 -8.91 5.17
C LYS A 62 0.48 -9.56 3.82
N GLU A 63 -0.42 -9.41 2.86
CA GLU A 63 -0.23 -9.91 1.49
C GLU A 63 1.06 -9.35 0.86
N ASN A 64 1.36 -8.07 1.12
CA ASN A 64 2.56 -7.43 0.61
C ASN A 64 3.84 -7.98 1.24
N LEU A 65 3.80 -8.33 2.54
CA LEU A 65 4.91 -8.98 3.24
C LEU A 65 5.14 -10.39 2.69
N GLU A 66 4.08 -11.19 2.53
CA GLU A 66 4.18 -12.55 1.98
C GLU A 66 4.79 -12.55 0.57
N ARG A 67 4.36 -11.60 -0.28
CA ARG A 67 4.93 -11.41 -1.61
C ARG A 67 6.39 -10.95 -1.57
N ALA A 68 6.76 -10.09 -0.64
CA ALA A 68 8.14 -9.66 -0.46
C ALA A 68 9.04 -10.84 -0.06
N VAL A 69 8.58 -11.68 0.89
CA VAL A 69 9.28 -12.90 1.30
C VAL A 69 9.42 -13.87 0.14
N GLN A 70 8.35 -14.10 -0.62
CA GLN A 70 8.38 -15.02 -1.77
C GLN A 70 9.31 -14.52 -2.89
N LYS A 71 9.41 -13.20 -3.09
CA LYS A 71 10.16 -12.60 -4.20
C LYS A 71 11.63 -12.32 -3.88
N PHE A 72 11.94 -11.97 -2.63
CA PHE A 72 13.28 -11.55 -2.21
C PHE A 72 13.91 -12.49 -1.16
N GLY A 73 13.20 -13.53 -0.72
CA GLY A 73 13.67 -14.50 0.28
C GLY A 73 13.78 -13.94 1.71
N LYS A 74 13.55 -12.63 1.91
CA LYS A 74 13.59 -11.91 3.19
C LYS A 74 12.61 -10.74 3.15
N ALA A 75 11.82 -10.54 4.21
CA ALA A 75 11.07 -9.29 4.41
C ALA A 75 12.04 -8.24 4.96
N ASN A 76 12.30 -7.17 4.22
CA ASN A 76 13.09 -6.06 4.75
C ASN A 76 12.14 -5.11 5.51
N PRO A 77 12.32 -4.89 6.83
CA PRO A 77 11.40 -4.12 7.67
C PRO A 77 11.26 -2.64 7.26
#